data_AF-C7R6K2-F1
#
_entry.id   AF-C7R6K2-F1
#
_cell.length_a   1.000
_cell.length_b   1.000
_cell.length_c   1.000
_cell.angle_alpha   90.00
_cell.angle_beta   90.00
_cell.angle_gamma   90.00
#
_symmetry.space_group_name_H-M   'P 1'
#
loop_
_entity.id
_entity.type
_entity.pdbx_description
1 polymer ?
#
loop_
_entity_poly.entity_id
_entity_poly.type
_entity_poly.pdbx_seq_one_letter_code
_entity_poly.pdbx_strand_id
1 'polypeptide(L)'
;MSSEKNPSQHKSEFREDKAGPQGTLVFDSSQVERMIKEEIQKLEDDGTKVPALLATTKPHAGQAFLLEYGKNVIGRGKGNSVTLYDPAASSTHAQITFSDGQWRILNLLSSNGTIVNGEKVSERILSFGDRIQVGHTEFLFTLVDSNEAQVQEDKEEMNWMLIGSLGVAAIILLGVLAWLFL
;
A
#
# COMPACT_ATOMS: atom_id res chain seq x y z
N MET A 1 64.37 49.54 7.87
CA MET A 1 64.28 49.15 6.45
C MET A 1 63.60 47.79 6.36
N SER A 2 62.55 47.72 5.53
CA SER A 2 61.93 46.51 4.94
C SER A 2 61.14 45.60 5.89
N SER A 3 59.80 45.67 5.86
CA SER A 3 58.85 44.85 5.06
C SER A 3 58.47 43.60 5.87
N GLU A 4 57.22 43.13 5.99
CA GLU A 4 55.98 43.33 5.27
C GLU A 4 54.81 42.83 6.16
N LYS A 5 53.62 43.42 6.00
CA LYS A 5 52.31 42.80 6.31
C LYS A 5 52.15 41.54 5.44
N ASN A 6 51.38 40.50 5.72
CA ASN A 6 49.98 40.42 6.16
C ASN A 6 49.62 38.92 6.36
N PRO A 7 48.53 38.57 7.05
CA PRO A 7 48.10 37.22 7.41
C PRO A 7 47.28 36.57 6.28
N SER A 8 47.01 35.27 6.40
CA SER A 8 45.88 34.67 5.69
C SER A 8 45.25 33.55 6.53
N GLN A 9 44.09 33.88 7.07
CA GLN A 9 43.09 32.93 7.51
C GLN A 9 42.64 32.12 6.30
N HIS A 10 42.63 30.78 6.41
CA HIS A 10 42.01 29.93 5.41
C HIS A 10 40.51 29.82 5.73
N LYS A 11 39.75 30.81 5.25
CA LYS A 11 38.28 30.76 5.18
C LYS A 11 37.94 30.10 3.85
N SER A 12 37.40 28.87 3.88
CA SER A 12 36.94 28.19 2.68
C SER A 12 35.62 28.82 2.22
N GLU A 13 35.73 29.82 1.33
CA GLU A 13 34.61 30.40 0.60
C GLU A 13 34.09 29.42 -0.48
N PHE A 14 32.76 29.31 -0.51
CA PHE A 14 31.96 28.75 -1.58
C PHE A 14 32.42 29.31 -2.94
N ARG A 15 32.74 28.44 -3.91
CA ARG A 15 32.98 28.89 -5.29
C ARG A 15 31.67 28.91 -6.06
N GLU A 16 31.37 30.11 -6.55
CA GLU A 16 30.20 30.52 -7.30
C GLU A 16 30.48 30.32 -8.80
N ASP A 17 30.49 29.07 -9.26
CA ASP A 17 30.76 28.73 -10.67
C ASP A 17 29.66 27.74 -11.08
N LYS A 18 28.68 27.99 -11.96
CA LYS A 18 28.79 28.45 -13.35
C LYS A 18 27.44 28.99 -13.88
N ALA A 19 27.32 30.31 -14.02
CA ALA A 19 26.35 30.91 -14.94
C ALA A 19 27.08 31.27 -16.24
N GLY A 20 26.65 30.72 -17.38
CA GLY A 20 27.17 31.09 -18.69
C GLY A 20 26.77 32.52 -19.08
N PRO A 21 27.45 33.14 -20.07
CA PRO A 21 27.30 34.56 -20.43
C PRO A 21 25.90 35.00 -20.90
N GLN A 22 24.95 34.06 -21.06
CA GLN A 22 23.57 34.33 -21.47
C GLN A 22 22.51 33.76 -20.50
N GLY A 23 22.87 33.41 -19.26
CA GLY A 23 21.93 32.77 -18.32
C GLY A 23 21.78 31.26 -18.55
N THR A 24 22.68 30.65 -19.32
CA THR A 24 22.76 29.19 -19.46
C THR A 24 23.29 28.59 -18.15
N LEU A 25 22.44 27.89 -17.42
CA LEU A 25 22.81 27.10 -16.25
C LEU A 25 23.53 25.83 -16.73
N VAL A 26 24.79 25.69 -16.37
CA VAL A 26 25.55 24.45 -16.63
C VAL A 26 25.29 23.51 -15.46
N PHE A 27 24.31 22.64 -15.61
CA PHE A 27 24.02 21.62 -14.61
C PHE A 27 25.08 20.52 -14.66
N ASP A 28 25.56 20.10 -13.50
CA ASP A 28 26.31 18.84 -13.39
C ASP A 28 25.35 17.67 -13.67
N SER A 29 25.83 16.63 -14.36
CA SER A 29 25.01 15.48 -14.76
C SER A 29 24.31 14.82 -13.57
N SER A 30 24.92 14.83 -12.37
CA SER A 30 24.30 14.31 -11.15
C SER A 30 23.16 15.19 -10.62
N GLN A 31 23.19 16.51 -10.88
CA GLN A 31 22.10 17.41 -10.49
C GLN A 31 20.89 17.26 -11.40
N VAL A 32 21.13 17.13 -12.71
CA VAL A 32 20.07 16.84 -13.69
C VAL A 32 19.42 15.51 -13.37
N GLU A 33 20.21 14.49 -13.04
CA GLU A 33 19.70 13.17 -12.68
C GLU A 33 18.84 13.19 -11.41
N ARG A 34 19.22 13.96 -10.39
CA ARG A 34 18.38 14.15 -9.19
C ARG A 34 17.10 14.91 -9.49
N MET A 35 17.15 15.98 -10.28
CA MET A 35 15.95 16.75 -10.65
C MET A 35 14.98 15.90 -11.48
N ILE A 36 15.49 15.13 -12.43
CA ILE A 36 14.67 14.20 -13.23
C ILE A 36 14.09 13.12 -12.32
N LYS A 37 14.87 12.57 -11.39
CA LYS A 37 14.38 11.54 -10.46
C LYS A 37 13.34 12.10 -9.49
N GLU A 38 13.52 13.31 -8.98
CA GLU A 38 12.56 13.99 -8.12
C GLU A 38 11.27 14.35 -8.87
N GLU A 39 11.37 14.83 -10.11
CA GLU A 39 10.21 15.13 -10.96
C GLU A 39 9.47 13.86 -11.38
N ILE A 40 10.19 12.78 -11.76
CA ILE A 40 9.59 11.46 -12.05
C ILE A 40 8.93 10.88 -10.80
N GLN A 41 9.58 10.95 -9.63
CA GLN A 41 9.03 10.48 -8.35
C GLN A 41 7.74 11.25 -7.99
N LYS A 42 7.67 12.54 -8.35
CA LYS A 42 6.52 13.41 -8.12
C LYS A 42 5.40 13.22 -9.15
N LEU A 43 5.75 12.81 -10.37
CA LEU A 43 4.80 12.41 -11.42
C LEU A 43 4.27 10.98 -11.21
N GLU A 44 5.03 10.10 -10.55
CA GLU A 44 4.61 8.75 -10.12
C GLU A 44 3.80 8.74 -8.81
N ASP A 45 3.74 9.89 -8.11
CA ASP A 45 2.95 10.11 -6.90
C ASP A 45 1.70 10.94 -7.24
N ASP A 46 0.80 10.39 -8.07
CA ASP A 46 -0.39 11.13 -8.55
C ASP A 46 -1.45 11.41 -7.46
N GLY A 47 -1.25 10.91 -6.24
CA GLY A 47 -2.24 10.92 -5.17
C GLY A 47 -3.14 9.67 -5.15
N THR A 48 -2.97 8.72 -6.07
CA THR A 48 -3.68 7.43 -6.11
C THR A 48 -3.18 6.40 -5.10
N LYS A 49 -1.96 6.55 -4.57
CA LYS A 49 -1.38 5.56 -3.65
C LYS A 49 -2.05 5.63 -2.28
N VAL A 50 -2.72 4.55 -1.91
CA VAL A 50 -3.48 4.43 -0.66
C VAL A 50 -2.85 3.39 0.27
N PRO A 51 -2.87 3.62 1.59
CA PRO A 51 -2.38 2.65 2.57
C PRO A 51 -3.27 1.41 2.59
N ALA A 52 -2.64 0.24 2.63
CA ALA A 52 -3.32 -1.03 2.60
C ALA A 52 -2.58 -2.13 3.37
N LEU A 53 -3.33 -3.17 3.72
CA LEU A 53 -2.77 -4.47 4.10
C LEU A 53 -2.83 -5.40 2.90
N LEU A 54 -1.67 -5.76 2.33
CA LEU A 54 -1.59 -6.77 1.28
C LEU A 54 -1.41 -8.14 1.91
N ALA A 55 -2.42 -9.00 1.82
CA ALA A 55 -2.36 -10.34 2.37
C ALA A 55 -1.37 -11.22 1.57
N THR A 56 -0.48 -11.91 2.28
CA THR A 56 0.56 -12.76 1.68
C THR A 56 0.25 -14.25 1.80
N THR A 57 -0.76 -14.63 2.57
CA THR A 57 -1.15 -16.02 2.84
C THR A 57 -2.58 -16.32 2.40
N LYS A 58 -2.83 -17.57 2.00
CA LYS A 58 -4.17 -18.05 1.66
C LYS A 58 -5.11 -18.02 2.88
N PRO A 59 -6.43 -17.87 2.69
CA PRO A 59 -7.14 -17.74 1.41
C PRO A 59 -7.05 -16.34 0.78
N HIS A 60 -6.53 -15.34 1.49
CA HIS A 60 -6.51 -13.94 1.06
C HIS A 60 -5.27 -13.54 0.24
N ALA A 61 -4.40 -14.48 -0.14
CA ALA A 61 -3.13 -14.17 -0.78
C ALA A 61 -3.32 -13.30 -2.03
N GLY A 62 -2.63 -12.15 -2.08
CA GLY A 62 -2.72 -11.17 -3.15
C GLY A 62 -3.86 -10.14 -3.00
N GLN A 63 -4.78 -10.33 -2.05
CA GLN A 63 -5.84 -9.37 -1.76
C GLN A 63 -5.26 -8.18 -1.00
N ALA A 64 -5.54 -6.97 -1.48
CA ALA A 64 -5.25 -5.72 -0.78
C ALA A 64 -6.49 -5.23 -0.03
N PHE A 65 -6.35 -4.99 1.26
CA PHE A 65 -7.39 -4.37 2.08
C PHE A 65 -7.03 -2.90 2.30
N LEU A 66 -7.78 -2.00 1.67
CA LEU A 66 -7.55 -0.55 1.80
C LEU A 66 -7.84 -0.10 3.23
N LEU A 67 -6.99 0.80 3.74
CA LEU A 67 -7.12 1.37 5.06
C LEU A 67 -7.59 2.82 4.97
N GLU A 68 -8.62 3.14 5.75
CA GLU A 68 -9.09 4.51 5.89
C GLU A 68 -8.21 5.29 6.87
N TYR A 69 -8.05 6.59 6.65
CA TYR A 69 -7.49 7.49 7.65
C TYR A 69 -8.46 7.59 8.84
N GLY A 70 -8.12 6.94 9.94
CA GLY A 70 -9.01 6.79 11.08
C GLY A 70 -8.89 5.40 11.67
N LYS A 71 -10.01 4.73 11.95
CA LYS A 71 -10.05 3.43 12.62
C LYS A 71 -10.39 2.32 11.64
N ASN A 72 -9.51 1.33 11.55
CA ASN A 72 -9.70 0.11 10.76
C ASN A 72 -9.66 -1.09 11.70
N VAL A 73 -10.74 -1.86 11.74
CA VAL A 73 -10.82 -3.06 12.60
C VAL A 73 -10.53 -4.29 11.77
N ILE A 74 -9.71 -5.20 12.32
CA ILE A 74 -9.29 -6.44 11.68
C ILE A 74 -9.78 -7.62 12.52
N GLY A 75 -10.35 -8.64 11.87
CA GLY A 75 -10.74 -9.89 12.53
C GLY A 75 -11.75 -10.69 11.73
N ARG A 76 -12.17 -11.86 12.25
CA ARG A 76 -13.12 -12.74 11.54
C ARG A 76 -14.59 -12.32 11.64
N GLY A 77 -14.90 -11.32 12.47
CA GLY A 77 -16.25 -10.81 12.64
C GLY A 77 -16.74 -10.15 11.36
N LYS A 78 -17.96 -10.46 10.94
CA LYS A 78 -18.61 -9.78 9.81
C LYS A 78 -18.78 -8.30 10.16
N GLY A 79 -18.40 -7.40 9.26
CA GLY A 79 -18.50 -5.95 9.44
C GLY A 79 -17.22 -5.27 9.97
N ASN A 80 -16.13 -6.02 10.16
CA ASN A 80 -14.82 -5.41 10.33
C ASN A 80 -14.34 -4.81 9.01
N SER A 81 -13.62 -3.69 9.07
CA SER A 81 -12.97 -3.05 7.92
C SER A 81 -12.13 -4.06 7.12
N VAL A 82 -11.45 -4.95 7.83
CA VAL A 82 -10.71 -6.09 7.27
C VAL A 82 -11.29 -7.38 7.85
N THR A 83 -12.20 -8.00 7.09
CA THR A 83 -12.86 -9.24 7.48
C THR A 83 -12.05 -10.45 7.01
N LEU A 84 -11.67 -11.32 7.95
CA LEU A 84 -10.82 -12.49 7.69
C LEU A 84 -11.60 -13.81 7.69
N TYR A 85 -11.31 -14.69 6.73
CA TYR A 85 -11.74 -16.09 6.75
C TYR A 85 -10.71 -16.97 7.45
N ASP A 86 -10.43 -16.64 8.71
CA ASP A 86 -9.40 -17.29 9.51
C ASP A 86 -9.95 -17.70 10.89
N PRO A 87 -10.09 -19.02 11.17
CA PRO A 87 -10.55 -19.52 12.47
C PRO A 87 -9.65 -19.13 13.64
N ALA A 88 -8.35 -18.88 13.41
CA ALA A 88 -7.42 -18.45 14.45
C ALA A 88 -7.48 -16.94 14.73
N ALA A 89 -8.22 -16.17 13.92
CA ALA A 89 -8.48 -14.78 14.24
C ALA A 89 -9.65 -14.65 15.24
N SER A 90 -9.52 -13.78 16.24
CA SER A 90 -10.65 -13.36 17.06
C SER A 90 -11.66 -12.55 16.22
N SER A 91 -12.92 -12.48 16.69
CA SER A 91 -13.98 -11.75 15.97
C SER A 91 -13.59 -10.29 15.74
N THR A 92 -13.03 -9.64 16.76
CA THR A 92 -12.45 -8.30 16.71
C THR A 92 -11.04 -8.45 17.26
N HIS A 93 -10.05 -8.58 16.38
CA HIS A 93 -8.72 -9.08 16.74
C HIS A 93 -7.75 -7.93 17.01
N ALA A 94 -7.63 -7.02 16.06
CA ALA A 94 -6.72 -5.90 16.11
C ALA A 94 -7.39 -4.66 15.51
N GLN A 95 -6.84 -3.50 15.83
CA GLN A 95 -7.24 -2.23 15.26
C GLN A 95 -6.02 -1.52 14.73
N ILE A 96 -6.07 -1.07 13.48
CA ILE A 96 -5.10 -0.13 12.94
C ILE A 96 -5.73 1.25 12.98
N THR A 97 -5.03 2.23 13.53
CA THR A 97 -5.46 3.62 13.59
C THR A 97 -4.42 4.54 13.00
N PHE A 98 -4.88 5.55 12.25
CA PHE A 98 -4.07 6.69 11.88
C PHE A 98 -4.39 7.88 12.79
N SER A 99 -3.41 8.31 13.58
CA SER A 99 -3.52 9.50 14.44
C SER A 99 -2.15 10.16 14.56
N ASP A 100 -2.12 11.48 14.75
CA ASP A 100 -0.88 12.24 14.94
C ASP A 100 0.16 12.03 13.83
N GLY A 101 -0.31 11.80 12.59
CA GLY A 101 0.54 11.53 11.43
C GLY A 101 1.17 10.13 11.42
N GLN A 102 0.75 9.22 12.28
CA GLN A 102 1.33 7.87 12.40
C GLN A 102 0.28 6.78 12.32
N TRP A 103 0.66 5.68 11.68
CA TRP A 103 -0.10 4.43 11.70
C TRP A 103 0.28 3.62 12.93
N ARG A 104 -0.71 3.05 13.60
CA ARG A 104 -0.52 2.29 14.82
C ARG A 104 -1.44 1.08 14.84
N ILE A 105 -0.92 -0.07 15.23
CA ILE A 105 -1.72 -1.27 15.47
C ILE A 105 -1.87 -1.51 16.97
N LEU A 106 -3.08 -1.87 17.39
CA LEU A 106 -3.44 -2.23 18.75
C LEU A 106 -4.08 -3.61 18.73
N ASN A 107 -3.59 -4.52 19.58
CA ASN A 107 -4.18 -5.83 19.80
C ASN A 107 -5.40 -5.71 20.72
N LEU A 108 -6.58 -6.15 20.28
CA LEU A 108 -7.84 -6.02 21.02
C LEU A 108 -8.13 -7.27 21.87
N LEU A 109 -7.19 -7.63 22.74
CA LEU A 109 -7.28 -8.83 23.62
C LEU A 109 -7.60 -10.12 22.85
N SER A 110 -7.05 -10.23 21.63
CA SER A 110 -7.23 -11.43 20.82
C SER A 110 -6.62 -12.68 21.47
N SER A 111 -7.17 -13.85 21.14
CA SER A 111 -6.76 -15.13 21.72
C SER A 111 -5.32 -15.51 21.35
N ASN A 112 -4.93 -15.29 20.09
CA ASN A 112 -3.60 -15.66 19.58
C ASN A 112 -2.60 -14.50 19.64
N GLY A 113 -3.08 -13.27 19.83
CA GLY A 113 -2.26 -12.06 19.79
C GLY A 113 -2.00 -11.56 18.37
N THR A 114 -1.52 -10.33 18.30
CA THR A 114 -1.04 -9.70 17.05
C THR A 114 0.48 -9.76 17.02
N ILE A 115 1.06 -10.16 15.90
CA ILE A 115 2.51 -10.23 15.71
C ILE A 115 2.92 -9.22 14.63
N VAL A 116 3.98 -8.46 14.87
CA VAL A 116 4.56 -7.52 13.90
C VAL A 116 6.05 -7.82 13.79
N ASN A 117 6.52 -8.10 12.58
CA ASN A 117 7.91 -8.46 12.29
C ASN A 117 8.44 -9.60 13.19
N GLY A 118 7.62 -10.61 13.45
CA GLY A 118 7.96 -11.78 14.26
C GLY A 118 7.81 -11.59 15.77
N GLU A 119 7.46 -10.39 16.25
CA GLU A 119 7.28 -10.11 17.67
C GLU A 119 5.81 -9.91 18.03
N LYS A 120 5.36 -10.54 19.12
CA LYS A 120 3.99 -10.37 19.64
C LYS A 120 3.87 -9.01 20.34
N VAL A 121 2.88 -8.22 19.94
CA VAL A 121 2.71 -6.84 20.41
C VAL A 121 1.32 -6.61 21.01
N SER A 122 1.26 -5.79 22.06
CA SER A 122 0.00 -5.18 22.49
C SER A 122 -0.32 -3.95 21.64
N GLU A 123 0.71 -3.17 21.29
CA GLU A 123 0.61 -1.94 20.51
C GLU A 123 1.94 -1.66 19.79
N ARG A 124 1.90 -1.14 18.57
CA ARG A 124 3.10 -0.76 17.81
C ARG A 124 2.80 0.31 16.76
N ILE A 125 3.72 1.27 16.58
CA ILE A 125 3.72 2.18 15.43
C ILE A 125 4.17 1.38 14.20
N LEU A 126 3.41 1.47 13.12
CA LEU A 126 3.66 0.78 11.86
C LEU A 126 4.44 1.67 10.89
N SER A 127 5.36 1.06 10.17
CA SER A 127 6.03 1.64 9.01
C SER A 127 5.71 0.81 7.76
N PHE A 128 5.59 1.46 6.61
CA PHE A 128 5.42 0.73 5.35
C PHE A 128 6.57 -0.27 5.16
N GLY A 129 6.22 -1.49 4.78
CA GLY A 129 7.11 -2.64 4.73
C GLY A 129 6.97 -3.60 5.93
N ASP A 130 6.28 -3.21 7.00
CA ASP A 130 6.08 -4.07 8.16
C ASP A 130 5.21 -5.29 7.82
N ARG A 131 5.62 -6.44 8.35
CA ARG A 131 4.87 -7.69 8.28
C ARG A 131 4.01 -7.84 9.51
N ILE A 132 2.72 -8.02 9.32
CA ILE A 132 1.73 -8.15 10.38
C ILE A 132 1.08 -9.51 10.26
N GLN A 133 0.99 -10.24 11.37
CA GLN A 133 0.29 -11.52 11.43
C GLN A 133 -0.86 -11.44 12.43
N VAL A 134 -2.03 -11.88 11.97
CA VAL A 134 -3.30 -11.95 12.69
C VAL A 134 -3.88 -13.35 12.50
N GLY A 135 -3.86 -14.17 13.54
CA GLY A 135 -4.16 -15.59 13.38
C GLY A 135 -3.12 -16.29 12.51
N HIS A 136 -3.55 -16.95 11.44
CA HIS A 136 -2.69 -17.53 10.40
C HIS A 136 -2.52 -16.60 9.19
N THR A 137 -3.20 -15.46 9.16
CA THR A 137 -3.13 -14.53 8.04
C THR A 137 -1.97 -13.56 8.23
N GLU A 138 -1.09 -13.50 7.24
CA GLU A 138 0.01 -12.53 7.18
C GLU A 138 -0.30 -11.42 6.16
N PHE A 139 0.13 -10.22 6.51
CA PHE A 139 -0.01 -9.01 5.71
C PHE A 139 1.31 -8.28 5.59
N LEU A 140 1.51 -7.62 4.46
CA LEU A 140 2.46 -6.53 4.30
C LEU A 140 1.71 -5.20 4.40
N PHE A 141 2.11 -4.34 5.34
CA PHE A 141 1.59 -2.97 5.38
C PHE A 141 2.30 -2.14 4.31
N THR A 142 1.58 -1.68 3.29
CA THR A 142 2.16 -1.04 2.10
C THR A 142 1.24 0.04 1.53
N LEU A 143 1.74 0.77 0.53
CA LEU A 143 0.91 1.56 -0.38
C LEU A 143 0.55 0.71 -1.59
N VAL A 144 -0.69 0.83 -2.07
CA VAL A 144 -1.18 0.23 -3.32
C VAL A 144 -1.80 1.32 -4.19
N ASP A 145 -1.83 1.10 -5.51
CA ASP A 145 -2.56 1.97 -6.42
C ASP A 145 -4.07 1.74 -6.25
N SER A 146 -4.82 2.79 -5.91
CA SER A 146 -6.27 2.71 -5.73
C SER A 146 -7.01 2.30 -7.01
N ASN A 147 -6.45 2.54 -8.20
CA ASN A 147 -7.01 2.10 -9.47
C ASN A 147 -6.89 0.59 -9.67
N GLU A 148 -5.85 -0.07 -9.15
CA GLU A 148 -5.66 -1.52 -9.29
C GLU A 148 -6.57 -2.33 -8.35
N ALA A 149 -6.88 -1.78 -7.17
CA ALA A 149 -7.72 -2.46 -6.17
C ALA A 149 -9.19 -2.61 -6.62
N GLN A 150 -9.74 -1.63 -7.35
CA GLN A 150 -11.11 -1.69 -7.89
C GLN A 150 -11.24 -2.68 -9.05
N VAL A 151 -10.18 -2.83 -9.86
CA VAL A 151 -10.16 -3.71 -11.03
C VAL A 151 -10.28 -5.20 -10.65
N GLN A 152 -9.91 -5.59 -9.42
CA GLN A 152 -10.01 -6.98 -8.98
C GLN A 152 -11.46 -7.39 -8.64
N GLU A 153 -12.23 -6.52 -7.99
CA GLU A 153 -13.64 -6.78 -7.68
C GLU A 153 -14.49 -6.86 -8.96
N ASP A 154 -14.29 -5.92 -9.89
CA ASP A 154 -15.01 -5.89 -11.18
C ASP A 154 -14.77 -7.15 -12.03
N LYS A 155 -13.55 -7.71 -12.00
CA LYS A 155 -13.20 -8.93 -12.74
C LYS A 155 -13.90 -10.17 -12.19
N GLU A 156 -14.07 -10.27 -10.88
CA GLU A 156 -14.78 -11.40 -10.27
C GLU A 156 -16.27 -11.38 -10.63
N GLU A 157 -16.92 -10.20 -10.62
CA GLU A 157 -18.30 -10.05 -11.09
C GLU A 157 -18.46 -10.42 -12.57
N MET A 158 -17.55 -9.94 -13.43
CA MET A 158 -17.56 -10.24 -14.87
C MET A 158 -17.48 -11.74 -15.15
N ASN A 159 -16.66 -12.49 -14.41
CA ASN A 159 -16.53 -13.94 -14.56
C ASN A 159 -17.85 -14.66 -14.20
N TRP A 160 -18.58 -14.16 -13.19
CA TRP A 160 -19.90 -14.68 -12.83
C TRP A 160 -20.95 -14.42 -13.91
N MET A 161 -20.92 -13.25 -14.57
CA MET A 161 -21.83 -12.94 -15.67
C MET A 161 -21.61 -13.85 -16.90
N LEU A 162 -20.35 -14.18 -17.21
CA LEU A 162 -20.03 -15.06 -18.33
C LEU A 162 -20.40 -16.53 -18.06
N ILE A 163 -20.16 -17.04 -16.85
CA ILE A 163 -20.50 -18.42 -16.50
C ILE A 163 -22.03 -18.57 -16.32
N GLY A 164 -22.67 -17.60 -15.69
CA GLY A 164 -24.12 -17.60 -15.44
C GLY A 164 -24.96 -17.52 -16.72
N SER A 165 -24.53 -16.72 -17.71
CA SER A 165 -25.25 -16.58 -18.99
C SER A 165 -25.24 -17.85 -19.82
N LEU A 166 -24.12 -18.59 -19.86
CA LEU A 166 -24.05 -19.91 -20.52
C LEU A 166 -24.92 -20.97 -19.84
N GLY A 167 -24.94 -21.00 -18.50
CA GLY A 167 -25.75 -21.95 -17.73
C GLY A 167 -27.26 -21.72 -17.91
N VAL A 168 -27.70 -20.45 -17.85
CA VAL A 168 -29.12 -20.08 -18.02
C VAL A 168 -29.60 -20.36 -19.45
N ALA A 169 -28.79 -20.02 -20.46
CA ALA A 169 -29.13 -20.30 -21.86
C ALA A 169 -29.28 -21.82 -22.14
N ALA A 170 -28.41 -22.66 -21.57
CA ALA A 170 -28.48 -24.11 -21.73
C ALA A 170 -29.74 -24.72 -21.09
N ILE A 171 -30.16 -24.23 -19.91
CA ILE A 171 -31.38 -24.69 -19.23
C ILE A 171 -32.64 -24.32 -20.04
N ILE A 172 -32.69 -23.10 -20.58
CA ILE A 172 -33.81 -22.66 -21.43
C ILE A 172 -33.88 -23.51 -22.71
N LEU A 173 -32.74 -23.79 -23.35
CA LEU A 173 -32.70 -24.55 -24.59
C LEU A 173 -33.16 -26.01 -24.40
N LEU A 174 -32.76 -26.64 -23.29
CA LEU A 174 -33.21 -27.99 -22.93
C LEU A 174 -34.71 -28.02 -22.59
N GLY A 175 -35.22 -27.00 -21.90
CA GLY A 175 -36.65 -26.88 -21.60
C GLY A 175 -37.51 -26.70 -22.86
N VAL A 176 -37.06 -25.88 -23.81
CA VAL A 176 -37.74 -25.68 -25.10
C VAL A 176 -37.68 -26.94 -25.96
N LEU A 177 -36.54 -27.65 -26.01
CA LEU A 177 -36.45 -28.92 -26.71
C LEU A 177 -37.37 -29.98 -26.08
N ALA A 178 -37.42 -30.09 -24.76
CA ALA A 178 -38.33 -31.01 -24.09
C ALA A 178 -39.81 -30.73 -24.39
N TRP A 179 -40.19 -29.45 -24.54
CA TRP A 179 -41.55 -29.04 -24.90
C TRP A 179 -41.91 -29.28 -26.38
N LEU A 180 -40.91 -29.29 -27.27
CA LEU A 180 -41.12 -29.56 -28.70
C LEU A 180 -41.23 -31.06 -29.03
N PHE A 181 -40.81 -31.94 -28.12
CA PHE A 181 -40.84 -33.40 -28.29
C PHE A 181 -41.90 -34.11 -27.43
N LEU A 182 -42.83 -33.37 -26.81
CA LEU A 182 -43.97 -33.89 -26.05
C LEU A 182 -45.29 -33.46 -26.68
#